data_AF-L7QLW0-F1
#
_entry.id   AF-L7QLW0-F1
#
_cell.length_a   1.000
_cell.length_b   1.000
_cell.length_c   1.000
_cell.angle_alpha   90.00
_cell.angle_beta   90.00
_cell.angle_gamma   90.00
#
_symmetry.space_group_name_H-M   'P 1'
#
loop_
_entity.id
_entity.type
_entity.pdbx_description
1 polymer ?
#
loop_
_entity_poly.entity_id
_entity_poly.type
_entity_poly.pdbx_seq_one_letter_code
_entity_poly.pdbx_strand_id
1 'polypeptide(L)'
;DKNQINEILNYLKRGPLDPNVEVVIGVPAIYLEYVRNSINSSYGIGIAAQNCWKTAKGAFTGEISPAMIKDIGADWVILGHSERRTIFTEKDDLVAEKVAHALQSGLKVIACIGETLEEREAGKTEEVVFRQMKALLPAIGNSWINVVIA
;
A
#
# COMPACT_ATOMS: atom_id res chain seq x y z
N ASP A 1 -3.24 15.78 -11.31
CA ASP A 1 -2.39 15.72 -12.54
C ASP A 1 -0.93 15.99 -12.15
N LYS A 2 0.00 16.14 -13.12
CA LYS A 2 1.42 16.43 -12.82
C LYS A 2 1.63 17.79 -12.13
N ASN A 3 0.78 18.78 -12.36
CA ASN A 3 0.91 20.10 -11.72
C ASN A 3 0.64 20.00 -10.22
N GLN A 4 -0.46 19.34 -9.84
CA GLN A 4 -0.80 19.10 -8.43
C GLN A 4 0.26 18.22 -7.74
N ILE A 5 0.75 17.20 -8.43
CA ILE A 5 1.86 16.37 -7.91
C ILE A 5 3.06 17.27 -7.60
N ASN A 6 3.49 18.11 -8.54
CA ASN A 6 4.65 18.97 -8.34
C ASN A 6 4.47 19.95 -7.17
N GLU A 7 3.27 20.47 -6.96
CA GLU A 7 2.95 21.33 -5.80
C GLU A 7 3.18 20.58 -4.48
N ILE A 8 2.64 19.37 -4.36
CA ILE A 8 2.82 18.50 -3.17
C ILE A 8 4.31 18.17 -2.98
N LEU A 9 5.00 17.78 -4.06
CA LEU A 9 6.42 17.43 -3.96
C LEU A 9 7.27 18.63 -3.56
N ASN A 10 6.98 19.82 -4.09
CA ASN A 10 7.68 21.04 -3.72
C ASN A 10 7.42 21.42 -2.26
N TYR A 11 6.21 21.18 -1.74
CA TYR A 11 5.93 21.35 -0.32
C TYR A 11 6.76 20.40 0.54
N LEU A 12 6.75 19.10 0.22
CA LEU A 12 7.49 18.07 0.96
C LEU A 12 9.01 18.27 0.94
N LYS A 13 9.55 18.88 -0.13
CA LYS A 13 11.00 19.15 -0.28
C LYS A 13 11.51 20.36 0.51
N ARG A 14 10.63 21.26 0.97
CA ARG A 14 11.04 22.57 1.54
C ARG A 14 11.53 22.51 2.98
N GLY A 15 11.02 21.58 3.78
CA GLY A 15 11.39 21.47 5.20
C GLY A 15 12.29 20.26 5.44
N PRO A 16 13.12 20.28 6.51
CA PRO A 16 13.62 19.02 7.02
C PRO A 16 12.41 18.22 7.52
N LEU A 17 12.27 16.99 7.02
CA LEU A 17 11.39 16.02 7.66
C LEU A 17 11.98 15.66 9.02
N ASP A 18 11.13 15.37 10.00
CA ASP A 18 11.59 14.89 11.29
C ASP A 18 12.37 13.57 11.07
N PRO A 19 13.66 13.49 11.47
CA PRO A 19 14.46 12.28 11.27
C PRO A 19 13.93 11.06 12.01
N ASN A 20 12.99 11.23 12.95
CA ASN A 20 12.32 10.15 13.68
C ASN A 20 11.03 9.66 13.01
N VAL A 21 10.65 10.22 11.85
CA VAL A 21 9.40 9.90 11.15
C VAL A 21 9.70 9.38 9.74
N GLU A 22 9.17 8.21 9.40
CA GLU A 22 9.16 7.71 8.02
C GLU A 22 7.96 8.31 7.28
N VAL A 23 8.22 9.02 6.19
CA VAL A 23 7.17 9.61 5.34
C VAL A 23 7.00 8.75 4.09
N VAL A 24 5.78 8.32 3.80
CA VAL A 24 5.45 7.51 2.62
C VAL A 24 4.30 8.15 1.85
N ILE A 25 4.42 8.27 0.53
CA ILE A 25 3.37 8.82 -0.33
C ILE A 25 2.74 7.74 -1.22
N GLY A 26 1.42 7.59 -1.12
CA GLY A 26 0.63 6.70 -1.97
C GLY A 26 0.30 7.33 -3.31
N VAL A 27 0.86 6.81 -4.40
CA VAL A 27 0.79 7.42 -5.74
C VAL A 27 -0.04 6.54 -6.69
N PRO A 28 -0.96 7.13 -7.48
CA PRO A 28 -1.64 6.40 -8.54
C PRO A 28 -0.64 5.78 -9.53
N ALA A 29 -0.92 4.57 -10.00
CA ALA A 29 0.03 3.78 -10.79
C ALA A 29 0.59 4.52 -12.01
N ILE A 30 -0.25 5.30 -12.70
CA ILE A 30 0.12 6.10 -13.87
C ILE A 30 1.14 7.22 -13.60
N TYR A 31 1.38 7.55 -12.33
CA TYR A 31 2.32 8.59 -11.89
C TYR A 31 3.45 8.07 -10.99
N LEU A 32 3.51 6.77 -10.69
CA LEU A 32 4.49 6.20 -9.76
C LEU A 32 5.93 6.51 -10.17
N GLU A 33 6.30 6.18 -11.42
CA GLU A 33 7.64 6.42 -11.94
C GLU A 33 7.97 7.92 -11.98
N TYR A 34 7.01 8.75 -12.40
CA TYR A 34 7.17 10.21 -12.44
C TYR A 34 7.50 10.78 -11.06
N VAL A 35 6.75 10.36 -10.03
CA VAL A 35 7.00 10.79 -8.65
C VAL A 35 8.33 10.26 -8.13
N ARG A 36 8.63 8.97 -8.38
CA ARG A 36 9.86 8.33 -7.92
C ARG A 36 11.12 8.98 -8.51
N ASN A 37 11.07 9.39 -9.78
CA ASN A 37 12.16 10.13 -10.42
C ASN A 37 12.26 11.59 -9.94
N SER A 38 11.18 12.14 -9.39
CA SER A 38 11.14 13.51 -8.88
C SER A 38 11.64 13.63 -7.43
N ILE A 39 11.78 12.52 -6.70
CA ILE A 39 12.26 12.47 -5.31
C ILE A 39 13.35 11.39 -5.21
N ASN A 40 14.59 11.81 -5.00
CA ASN A 40 15.67 10.86 -4.73
C ASN A 40 15.66 10.41 -3.25
N SER A 41 16.48 9.42 -2.92
CA SER A 41 16.55 8.85 -1.57
C SER A 41 17.04 9.84 -0.50
N SER A 42 17.70 10.94 -0.86
CA SER A 42 18.20 11.91 0.14
C SER A 42 17.09 12.72 0.79
N TYR A 43 15.88 12.72 0.24
CA TYR A 43 14.71 13.35 0.87
C TYR A 43 14.09 12.50 1.98
N GLY A 44 14.43 11.22 2.09
CA GLY A 44 13.85 10.33 3.11
C GLY A 44 12.35 10.06 2.96
N ILE A 45 11.83 10.11 1.73
CA ILE A 45 10.41 9.88 1.42
C ILE A 45 10.27 8.55 0.68
N GLY A 46 9.53 7.60 1.25
CA GLY A 46 9.13 6.34 0.63
C GLY A 46 7.99 6.52 -0.38
N ILE A 47 7.93 5.66 -1.39
CA ILE A 47 6.91 5.72 -2.45
C ILE A 47 6.08 4.44 -2.41
N ALA A 48 4.76 4.60 -2.24
CA ALA A 48 3.82 3.50 -2.22
C ALA A 48 2.96 3.45 -3.49
N ALA A 49 2.87 2.27 -4.10
CA ALA A 49 1.76 1.97 -5.01
C ALA A 49 0.45 1.82 -4.22
N GLN A 50 -0.68 2.14 -4.85
CA GLN A 50 -2.00 2.07 -4.19
C GLN A 50 -2.67 0.69 -4.28
N ASN A 51 -2.12 -0.23 -5.07
CA ASN A 51 -2.54 -1.62 -5.17
C ASN A 51 -1.48 -2.42 -5.95
N CYS A 52 -1.47 -3.75 -5.78
CA CYS A 52 -0.80 -4.68 -6.68
C CYS A 52 -1.53 -6.02 -6.70
N TRP A 53 -1.19 -6.87 -7.68
CA TRP A 53 -1.84 -8.16 -7.84
C TRP A 53 -1.14 -9.31 -7.09
N LYS A 54 -1.91 -10.37 -6.83
CA LYS A 54 -1.50 -11.54 -6.05
C LYS A 54 -0.59 -12.54 -6.76
N THR A 55 -0.37 -12.38 -8.06
CA THR A 55 0.48 -13.28 -8.84
C THR A 55 1.50 -12.50 -9.65
N ALA A 56 2.67 -13.11 -9.90
CA ALA A 56 3.78 -12.46 -10.58
C ALA A 56 3.48 -12.14 -12.05
N LYS A 57 2.72 -13.02 -12.73
CA LYS A 57 2.37 -12.89 -14.15
C LYS A 57 1.12 -13.72 -14.46
N GLY A 58 0.41 -13.35 -15.52
CA GLY A 58 -0.75 -14.08 -16.03
C GLY A 58 -1.69 -13.18 -16.81
N ALA A 59 -2.87 -13.70 -17.13
CA ALA A 59 -3.92 -12.96 -17.85
C ALA A 59 -4.71 -12.04 -16.90
N PHE A 60 -4.06 -10.98 -16.41
CA PHE A 60 -4.63 -9.99 -15.48
C PHE A 60 -4.51 -8.58 -16.06
N THR A 61 -5.16 -8.36 -17.21
CA THR A 61 -5.10 -7.09 -17.94
C THR A 61 -5.47 -5.91 -17.03
N GLY A 62 -4.59 -4.91 -16.96
CA GLY A 62 -4.78 -3.70 -16.16
C GLY A 62 -4.18 -3.75 -14.75
N GLU A 63 -3.83 -4.94 -14.25
CA GLU A 63 -3.15 -5.06 -12.96
C GLU A 63 -1.62 -4.84 -13.08
N ILE A 64 -0.99 -4.45 -11.97
CA ILE A 64 0.46 -4.34 -11.84
C ILE A 64 1.00 -5.33 -10.82
N SER A 65 2.23 -5.82 -11.04
CA SER A 65 2.89 -6.74 -10.12
C SER A 65 3.77 -6.00 -9.10
N PRO A 66 4.04 -6.60 -7.92
CA PRO A 66 5.07 -6.12 -7.01
C PRO A 66 6.44 -5.90 -7.68
N ALA A 67 6.82 -6.79 -8.61
CA ALA A 67 8.08 -6.66 -9.35
C ALA A 67 8.13 -5.38 -10.20
N MET A 68 7.03 -5.00 -10.85
CA MET A 68 6.96 -3.74 -11.61
C MET A 68 7.11 -2.51 -10.70
N ILE A 69 6.55 -2.55 -9.48
CA ILE A 69 6.69 -1.48 -8.48
C ILE A 69 8.16 -1.36 -8.02
N LYS A 70 8.81 -2.49 -7.78
CA LYS A 70 10.23 -2.53 -7.42
C LYS A 70 11.14 -2.02 -8.53
N ASP A 71 10.84 -2.36 -9.78
CA ASP A 71 11.64 -2.01 -10.96
C ASP A 71 11.80 -0.50 -11.12
N ILE A 72 10.73 0.26 -10.88
CA ILE A 72 10.77 1.73 -10.91
C ILE A 72 11.39 2.35 -9.65
N GLY A 73 11.81 1.54 -8.66
CA GLY A 73 12.46 1.98 -7.44
C GLY A 73 11.53 2.36 -6.28
N ALA A 74 10.23 2.07 -6.37
CA ALA A 74 9.29 2.20 -5.26
C ALA A 74 9.40 1.00 -4.31
N ASP A 75 9.11 1.23 -3.03
CA ASP A 75 9.44 0.32 -1.93
C ASP A 75 8.25 -0.06 -1.07
N TRP A 76 7.12 0.63 -1.22
CA TRP A 76 5.88 0.38 -0.48
C TRP A 76 4.71 0.02 -1.39
N VAL A 77 3.70 -0.64 -0.81
CA VAL A 77 2.37 -0.80 -1.42
C VAL A 77 1.27 -0.77 -0.37
N ILE A 78 0.15 -0.12 -0.69
CA ILE A 78 -1.06 -0.10 0.11
C ILE A 78 -1.96 -1.24 -0.36
N LEU A 79 -2.42 -2.09 0.56
CA LEU A 79 -3.25 -3.26 0.26
C LEU A 79 -4.42 -3.37 1.24
N GLY A 80 -5.59 -3.75 0.73
CA GLY A 80 -6.79 -3.88 1.55
C GLY A 80 -7.45 -2.56 1.94
N HIS A 81 -7.16 -1.45 1.22
CA HIS A 81 -7.81 -0.16 1.46
C HIS A 81 -9.34 -0.30 1.46
N SER A 82 -10.05 0.46 2.29
CA SER A 82 -11.50 0.34 2.48
C SER A 82 -12.25 0.43 1.14
N GLU A 83 -11.89 1.37 0.27
CA GLU A 83 -12.45 1.52 -1.08
C GLU A 83 -12.29 0.24 -1.93
N ARG A 84 -11.17 -0.48 -1.80
CA ARG A 84 -10.94 -1.75 -2.50
C ARG A 84 -11.79 -2.88 -1.94
N ARG A 85 -12.00 -2.90 -0.62
CA ARG A 85 -12.86 -3.88 0.05
C ARG A 85 -14.33 -3.65 -0.25
N THR A 86 -14.79 -2.40 -0.27
CA THR A 86 -16.22 -2.06 -0.41
C THR A 86 -16.65 -1.92 -1.86
N ILE A 87 -15.90 -1.17 -2.69
CA ILE A 87 -16.27 -0.90 -4.09
C ILE A 87 -15.83 -2.03 -5.00
N PHE A 88 -14.59 -2.50 -4.82
CA PHE A 88 -14.00 -3.56 -5.65
C PHE A 88 -14.16 -4.97 -5.06
N THR A 89 -14.84 -5.08 -3.90
CA THR A 89 -15.20 -6.35 -3.25
C THR A 89 -14.01 -7.26 -2.92
N GLU A 90 -12.84 -6.68 -2.60
CA GLU A 90 -11.67 -7.46 -2.22
C GLU A 90 -11.86 -8.14 -0.86
N LYS A 91 -11.90 -9.47 -0.89
CA LYS A 91 -12.06 -10.32 0.30
C LYS A 91 -10.75 -10.48 1.05
N ASP A 92 -10.86 -10.86 2.33
CA ASP A 92 -9.72 -11.04 3.23
C ASP A 92 -8.64 -11.96 2.67
N ASP A 93 -9.04 -13.09 2.09
CA ASP A 93 -8.10 -14.06 1.49
C ASP A 93 -7.35 -13.45 0.30
N LEU A 94 -8.03 -12.67 -0.55
CA LEU A 94 -7.40 -12.00 -1.69
C LEU A 94 -6.39 -10.95 -1.21
N VAL A 95 -6.74 -10.17 -0.19
CA VAL A 95 -5.81 -9.21 0.40
C VAL A 95 -4.61 -9.93 1.00
N ALA A 96 -4.82 -11.03 1.73
CA ALA A 96 -3.74 -11.84 2.29
C ALA A 96 -2.81 -12.40 1.20
N GLU A 97 -3.35 -12.92 0.10
CA GLU A 97 -2.54 -13.38 -1.05
C GLU A 97 -1.69 -12.24 -1.66
N LYS A 98 -2.27 -11.03 -1.79
CA LYS A 98 -1.53 -9.85 -2.27
C LYS A 98 -0.43 -9.43 -1.30
N VAL A 99 -0.72 -9.41 0.01
CA VAL A 99 0.26 -9.05 1.06
C VAL A 99 1.43 -10.02 1.04
N ALA A 100 1.16 -11.33 1.00
CA ALA A 100 2.19 -12.35 0.91
C ALA A 100 3.08 -12.16 -0.34
N HIS A 101 2.47 -11.92 -1.50
CA HIS A 101 3.20 -11.73 -2.75
C HIS A 101 4.05 -10.45 -2.75
N ALA A 102 3.54 -9.35 -2.20
CA ALA A 102 4.28 -8.09 -2.06
C ALA A 102 5.51 -8.26 -1.15
N LEU A 103 5.33 -8.87 0.02
CA LEU A 103 6.42 -9.14 0.97
C LEU A 103 7.47 -10.08 0.38
N GLN A 104 7.06 -11.16 -0.30
CA GLN A 104 7.97 -12.08 -0.99
C GLN A 104 8.77 -11.40 -2.11
N SER A 105 8.22 -10.35 -2.70
CA SER A 105 8.89 -9.54 -3.74
C SER A 105 9.77 -8.42 -3.17
N GLY A 106 9.88 -8.32 -1.84
CA GLY A 106 10.72 -7.33 -1.16
C GLY A 106 10.14 -5.91 -1.16
N LEU A 107 8.80 -5.77 -1.24
CA LEU A 107 8.10 -4.54 -0.89
C LEU A 107 7.77 -4.53 0.60
N LYS A 108 7.72 -3.33 1.18
CA LYS A 108 7.03 -3.07 2.43
C LYS A 108 5.53 -2.87 2.16
N VAL A 109 4.69 -3.17 3.14
CA VAL A 109 3.23 -3.19 2.98
C VAL A 109 2.56 -2.32 4.02
N ILE A 110 1.68 -1.43 3.56
CA ILE A 110 0.66 -0.78 4.38
C ILE A 110 -0.61 -1.61 4.23
N ALA A 111 -0.87 -2.49 5.20
CA ALA A 111 -2.00 -3.41 5.19
C ALA A 111 -3.18 -2.78 5.91
N CYS A 112 -4.20 -2.40 5.14
CA CYS A 112 -5.37 -1.72 5.66
C CYS A 112 -6.42 -2.71 6.20
N ILE A 113 -6.91 -2.41 7.39
CA ILE A 113 -8.04 -3.06 8.06
C ILE A 113 -9.03 -2.01 8.55
N GLY A 114 -10.27 -2.42 8.76
CA GLY A 114 -11.34 -1.54 9.20
C GLY A 114 -12.71 -2.04 8.75
N GLU A 115 -13.70 -1.61 9.51
CA GLU A 115 -15.10 -1.87 9.27
C GLU A 115 -15.74 -0.82 8.36
N THR A 116 -16.87 -1.16 7.74
CA THR A 116 -17.73 -0.18 7.08
C THR A 116 -18.52 0.64 8.10
N LEU A 117 -19.15 1.74 7.65
CA LEU A 117 -20.01 2.54 8.51
C LEU A 117 -21.17 1.70 9.08
N GLU A 118 -21.76 0.84 8.26
CA GLU A 118 -22.87 -0.03 8.66
C GLU A 118 -22.43 -1.08 9.68
N GLU A 119 -21.23 -1.66 9.51
CA GLU A 119 -20.65 -2.60 10.47
C GLU A 119 -20.35 -1.90 11.81
N ARG A 120 -19.86 -0.66 11.76
CA ARG A 120 -19.63 0.16 12.95
C ARG A 120 -20.93 0.47 13.70
N GLU A 121 -21.96 0.91 12.99
CA GLU A 121 -23.29 1.20 13.56
C GLU A 121 -23.95 -0.06 14.15
N ALA A 122 -23.63 -1.24 13.59
CA ALA A 122 -24.05 -2.54 14.12
C ALA A 122 -23.17 -3.06 15.26
N GLY A 123 -22.15 -2.31 15.71
CA GLY A 123 -21.25 -2.69 16.80
C GLY A 123 -20.28 -3.83 16.46
N LYS A 124 -19.94 -4.01 15.17
CA LYS A 124 -19.11 -5.11 14.67
C LYS A 124 -17.64 -4.78 14.44
N THR A 125 -17.19 -3.59 14.84
CA THR A 125 -15.80 -3.13 14.62
C THR A 125 -14.77 -4.19 15.03
N GLU A 126 -14.83 -4.69 16.26
CA GLU A 126 -13.88 -5.70 16.76
C GLU A 126 -13.92 -7.02 15.98
N GLU A 127 -15.12 -7.50 15.63
CA GLU A 127 -15.30 -8.72 14.83
C GLU A 127 -14.64 -8.58 13.46
N VAL A 128 -14.83 -7.43 12.81
CA VAL A 128 -14.32 -7.17 11.46
C VAL A 128 -12.80 -7.06 11.47
N VAL A 129 -12.23 -6.23 12.36
CA VAL A 129 -10.76 -6.06 12.42
C VAL A 129 -10.08 -7.36 12.87
N PHE A 130 -10.69 -8.14 13.76
CA PHE A 130 -10.17 -9.45 14.16
C PHE A 130 -10.15 -10.43 12.98
N ARG A 131 -11.24 -10.53 12.22
CA ARG A 131 -11.34 -11.39 11.03
C ARG A 131 -10.28 -11.00 9.99
N GLN A 132 -10.17 -9.72 9.68
CA GLN A 132 -9.21 -9.21 8.69
C GLN A 132 -7.77 -9.45 9.14
N MET A 133 -7.45 -9.17 10.41
CA MET A 133 -6.12 -9.41 10.97
C MET A 133 -5.78 -10.91 10.95
N LYS A 134 -6.72 -11.78 11.32
CA LYS A 134 -6.54 -13.23 11.32
C LYS A 134 -6.17 -13.78 9.94
N ALA A 135 -6.74 -13.23 8.86
CA ALA A 135 -6.38 -13.58 7.50
C ALA A 135 -4.96 -13.10 7.12
N LEU A 136 -4.54 -11.94 7.63
CA LEU A 136 -3.22 -11.35 7.35
C LEU A 136 -2.07 -12.04 8.10
N LEU A 137 -2.29 -12.56 9.31
CA LEU A 137 -1.26 -13.22 10.13
C LEU A 137 -0.40 -14.24 9.35
N PRO A 138 -0.97 -15.25 8.67
CA PRO A 138 -0.17 -16.22 7.92
C PRO A 138 0.52 -15.62 6.69
N ALA A 139 -0.07 -14.59 6.07
CA ALA A 139 0.53 -13.91 4.92
C ALA A 139 1.76 -13.06 5.32
N ILE A 140 1.72 -12.45 6.51
CA ILE A 140 2.82 -11.65 7.05
C ILE A 140 3.93 -12.54 7.63
N GLY A 141 3.56 -13.61 8.34
CA GLY A 141 4.52 -14.52 8.97
C GLY A 141 5.51 -13.78 9.88
N ASN A 142 6.80 -13.87 9.57
CA ASN A 142 7.87 -13.21 10.33
C ASN A 142 8.27 -11.83 9.76
N SER A 143 7.59 -11.34 8.72
CA SER A 143 7.97 -10.12 7.99
C SER A 143 7.37 -8.84 8.58
N TRP A 144 6.99 -8.83 9.86
CA TRP A 144 6.39 -7.68 10.55
C TRP A 144 7.22 -6.40 10.47
N ILE A 145 8.55 -6.51 10.37
CA ILE A 145 9.44 -5.34 10.19
C ILE A 145 9.17 -4.55 8.90
N ASN A 146 8.51 -5.17 7.92
CA ASN A 146 8.15 -4.57 6.63
C ASN A 146 6.65 -4.28 6.51
N VAL A 147 5.89 -4.32 7.62
CA VAL A 147 4.44 -4.13 7.60
C VAL A 147 4.02 -3.03 8.56
N VAL A 148 3.15 -2.15 8.07
CA VAL A 148 2.37 -1.21 8.87
C VAL A 148 0.90 -1.58 8.73
N ILE A 149 0.21 -1.73 9.86
CA ILE A 149 -1.25 -1.88 9.87
C ILE A 149 -1.87 -0.49 9.86
N ALA A 150 -2.81 -0.26 8.96
CA ALA A 150 -3.50 1.02 8.79
C ALA A 150 -5.03 0.86 8.87
#